data_AF-A0A950GFH4-F1
#
_entry.id   AF-A0A950GFH4-F1
#
_cell.length_a   1.000
_cell.length_b   1.000
_cell.length_c   1.000
_cell.angle_alpha   90.00
_cell.angle_beta   90.00
_cell.angle_gamma   90.00
#
_symmetry.space_group_name_H-M   'P 1'
#
loop_
_entity.id
_entity.type
_entity.pdbx_description
1 polymer ?
#
loop_
_entity_poly.entity_id
_entity_poly.type
_entity_poly.pdbx_seq_one_letter_code
_entity_poly.pdbx_strand_id
1 'polypeptide(L)'
;MARPLGYLRDNRQTVTEWPQGGTVLGARVVIFCHFDRGGIVREHVLQYIRSLNAAGFSIALVSNSGRLKPAALEEIRSLCAAVLVRRNVGYDFGAWRDALERLDLPRTNTEILLLVNDSVYGPLQSIESTLTQIDFSLADVWGLTESWQSRYHLQSFFLAIAPRVMGSPAWRQFWMNVRPVPSKLWVIDRYEVGLSQVLLQAGFRCRAVWPYSHLITQVDPSLLVKERDKQELISTDQLIDFRRAHANRIRAAAAARIPLNPTSDLWRQLLKAGFPFLKRELLRDNPSGVLDISDWRLVLDELRLDASAIEADLQRALRNRSP
;
A
#
# COMPACT_ATOMS: atom_id res chain seq x y z
N MET A 1 -12.75 2.28 -25.85
CA MET A 1 -11.33 2.63 -26.05
C MET A 1 -11.13 4.11 -25.71
N ALA A 2 -10.64 4.43 -24.51
CA ALA A 2 -10.31 5.81 -24.15
C ALA A 2 -8.94 6.19 -24.75
N ARG A 3 -8.90 7.28 -25.52
CA ARG A 3 -7.67 7.83 -26.13
C ARG A 3 -6.71 8.33 -25.03
N PRO A 4 -5.37 8.22 -25.21
CA PRO A 4 -4.43 8.80 -24.26
C PRO A 4 -4.52 10.34 -24.32
N LEU A 5 -4.86 10.96 -23.20
CA LEU A 5 -4.66 12.39 -22.98
C LEU A 5 -3.14 12.63 -22.90
N GLY A 6 -2.57 13.21 -23.97
CA GLY A 6 -1.28 13.91 -24.04
C GLY A 6 -0.06 13.27 -23.35
N TYR A 7 0.96 12.91 -24.14
CA TYR A 7 2.26 12.54 -23.60
C TYR A 7 3.04 13.77 -23.12
N LEU A 8 3.63 13.71 -21.93
CA LEU A 8 4.67 14.67 -21.55
C LEU A 8 5.95 14.37 -22.33
N ARG A 9 6.57 15.41 -22.90
CA ARG A 9 7.83 15.30 -23.66
C ARG A 9 9.06 15.05 -22.78
N ASP A 10 9.02 15.46 -21.51
CA ASP A 10 10.10 15.24 -20.56
C ASP A 10 9.80 14.03 -19.66
N ASN A 11 10.65 13.01 -19.74
CA ASN A 11 10.54 11.81 -18.91
C ASN A 11 11.13 12.01 -17.51
N ARG A 12 12.00 13.01 -17.31
CA ARG A 12 12.67 13.27 -16.03
C ARG A 12 11.78 14.12 -15.14
N GLN A 13 11.32 13.53 -14.04
CA GLN A 13 10.47 14.24 -13.07
C GLN A 13 11.24 14.63 -11.80
N THR A 14 12.47 14.15 -11.62
CA THR A 14 13.34 14.49 -10.49
C THR A 14 13.71 15.98 -10.51
N VAL A 15 13.38 16.65 -9.42
CA VAL A 15 13.66 18.06 -9.14
C VAL A 15 14.95 18.19 -8.33
N THR A 16 15.09 17.40 -7.27
CA THR A 16 16.31 17.35 -6.45
C THR A 16 16.61 15.93 -6.01
N GLU A 17 17.87 15.68 -5.68
CA GLU A 17 18.36 14.40 -5.20
C GLU A 17 19.37 14.57 -4.10
N TRP A 18 19.47 13.56 -3.24
CA TRP A 18 20.49 13.44 -2.22
C TRP A 18 20.80 11.96 -1.94
N PRO A 19 22.07 11.59 -1.69
CA PRO A 19 23.28 12.40 -1.90
C PRO A 19 23.51 12.72 -3.39
N GLN A 20 24.27 13.77 -3.69
CA GLN A 20 24.75 14.02 -5.05
C GLN A 20 25.87 13.04 -5.40
N GLY A 21 25.90 12.55 -6.64
CA GLY A 21 26.99 11.70 -7.13
C GLY A 21 26.83 10.19 -6.86
N GLY A 22 25.64 9.74 -6.43
CA GLY A 22 25.34 8.33 -6.21
C GLY A 22 25.32 7.93 -4.74
N THR A 23 24.82 6.73 -4.46
CA THR A 23 24.59 6.25 -3.09
C THR A 23 24.93 4.76 -2.95
N VAL A 24 25.37 4.39 -1.75
CA VAL A 24 25.61 2.99 -1.38
C VAL A 24 24.31 2.43 -0.81
N LEU A 25 23.80 1.37 -1.45
CA LEU A 25 22.64 0.60 -0.99
C LEU A 25 23.14 -0.78 -0.59
N GLY A 26 22.64 -1.27 0.55
CA GLY A 26 22.80 -2.66 0.95
C GLY A 26 22.04 -3.63 0.06
N ALA A 27 22.14 -4.92 0.36
CA ALA A 27 21.50 -5.99 -0.42
C ALA A 27 19.96 -5.98 -0.35
N ARG A 28 19.41 -5.46 0.75
CA ARG A 28 17.96 -5.36 1.00
C ARG A 28 17.53 -3.92 0.78
N VAL A 29 16.78 -3.66 -0.29
CA VAL A 29 16.47 -2.29 -0.74
C VAL A 29 14.97 -2.01 -0.65
N VAL A 30 14.61 -0.82 -0.20
CA VAL A 30 13.25 -0.28 -0.29
C VAL A 30 13.25 0.92 -1.22
N ILE A 31 12.34 0.98 -2.18
CA ILE A 31 11.93 2.24 -2.82
C ILE A 31 10.60 2.67 -2.22
N PHE A 32 10.64 3.73 -1.44
CA PHE A 32 9.51 4.25 -0.67
C PHE A 32 8.90 5.45 -1.38
N CYS A 33 7.72 5.30 -1.97
CA CYS A 33 6.99 6.41 -2.57
C CYS A 33 6.25 7.24 -1.50
N HIS A 34 6.48 8.54 -1.49
CA HIS A 34 5.88 9.48 -0.55
C HIS A 34 5.15 10.61 -1.28
N PHE A 35 4.01 11.04 -0.74
CA PHE A 35 3.33 12.24 -1.19
C PHE A 35 2.64 13.03 -0.07
N ASP A 36 3.03 14.29 0.06
CA ASP A 36 2.32 15.31 0.83
C ASP A 36 2.30 16.64 0.07
N ARG A 37 1.12 17.30 -0.04
CA ARG A 37 0.97 18.56 -0.80
C ARG A 37 1.83 19.70 -0.25
N GLY A 38 2.13 19.69 1.05
CA GLY A 38 2.93 20.71 1.74
C GLY A 38 4.41 20.35 1.86
N GLY A 39 4.84 19.21 1.32
CA GLY A 39 6.21 18.71 1.45
C GLY A 39 6.58 18.30 2.88
N ILE A 40 5.61 17.90 3.70
CA ILE A 40 5.82 17.43 5.07
C ILE A 40 5.83 15.91 5.08
N VAL A 41 6.79 15.29 5.76
CA VAL A 41 6.69 13.86 6.08
C VAL A 41 6.02 13.71 7.45
N ARG A 42 4.94 12.91 7.49
CA ARG A 42 4.12 12.73 8.70
C ARG A 42 4.74 11.68 9.62
N GLU A 43 4.42 11.75 10.92
CA GLU A 43 4.95 10.81 11.91
C GLU A 43 4.66 9.34 11.59
N HIS A 44 3.45 8.99 11.13
CA HIS A 44 3.17 7.61 10.70
C HIS A 44 4.07 7.14 9.55
N VAL A 45 4.46 8.04 8.64
CA VAL A 45 5.40 7.72 7.54
C VAL A 45 6.81 7.54 8.10
N LEU A 46 7.23 8.39 9.03
CA LEU A 46 8.53 8.28 9.70
C LEU A 46 8.63 6.98 10.51
N GLN A 47 7.59 6.60 11.25
CA GLN A 47 7.49 5.32 11.95
C GLN A 47 7.64 4.13 10.99
N TYR A 48 7.02 4.22 9.81
CA TYR A 48 7.15 3.18 8.79
C TYR A 48 8.59 3.07 8.27
N ILE A 49 9.21 4.19 7.92
CA ILE A 49 10.60 4.25 7.45
C ILE A 49 11.54 3.71 8.54
N ARG A 50 11.40 4.15 9.80
CA ARG A 50 12.21 3.68 10.94
C ARG A 50 12.07 2.16 11.13
N SER A 51 10.87 1.62 11.00
CA SER A 51 10.61 0.18 11.14
C SER A 51 11.26 -0.64 10.01
N LEU A 52 11.22 -0.16 8.77
CA LEU A 52 11.91 -0.81 7.65
C LEU A 52 13.44 -0.71 7.78
N ASN A 53 13.95 0.43 8.24
CA ASN A 53 15.38 0.63 8.49
C ASN A 53 15.88 -0.33 9.59
N ALA A 54 15.13 -0.45 10.70
CA ALA A 54 15.41 -1.39 11.78
C ALA A 54 15.38 -2.86 11.32
N ALA A 55 14.55 -3.19 10.31
CA ALA A 55 14.53 -4.51 9.67
C ALA A 55 15.68 -4.72 8.64
N GLY A 56 16.69 -3.85 8.63
CA GLY A 56 17.92 -3.99 7.85
C GLY A 56 17.81 -3.54 6.39
N PHE A 57 16.80 -2.74 6.02
CA PHE A 57 16.67 -2.25 4.65
C PHE A 57 17.40 -0.91 4.44
N SER A 58 18.10 -0.80 3.31
CA SER A 58 18.53 0.48 2.75
C SER A 58 17.36 1.14 2.05
N ILE A 59 16.96 2.33 2.52
CA ILE A 59 15.76 3.02 2.03
C ILE A 59 16.13 4.13 1.04
N ALA A 60 15.53 4.07 -0.14
CA ALA A 60 15.46 5.18 -1.08
C ALA A 60 14.06 5.80 -1.04
N LEU A 61 13.94 6.99 -0.44
CA LEU A 61 12.68 7.72 -0.42
C LEU A 61 12.51 8.49 -1.75
N VAL A 62 11.35 8.35 -2.37
CA VAL A 62 10.95 9.09 -3.56
C VAL A 62 9.73 9.93 -3.23
N SER A 63 9.93 11.24 -3.07
CA SER A 63 8.86 12.17 -2.73
C SER A 63 8.27 12.81 -3.98
N ASN A 64 7.01 12.52 -4.28
CA ASN A 64 6.22 13.15 -5.35
C ASN A 64 5.67 14.54 -4.95
N SER A 65 6.11 15.11 -3.83
CA SER A 65 5.63 16.42 -3.33
C SER A 65 6.11 17.64 -4.14
N GLY A 66 7.03 17.46 -5.10
CA GLY A 66 7.71 18.55 -5.82
C GLY A 66 8.74 19.31 -4.98
N ARG A 67 8.55 19.37 -3.67
CA ARG A 67 9.48 19.91 -2.66
C ARG A 67 9.27 19.22 -1.32
N LEU A 68 10.30 19.21 -0.48
CA LEU A 68 10.21 18.86 0.94
C LEU A 68 10.54 20.10 1.77
N LYS A 69 9.89 20.25 2.94
CA LYS A 69 10.29 21.27 3.91
C LYS A 69 11.69 20.95 4.46
N PRO A 70 12.50 21.95 4.83
CA PRO A 70 13.86 21.72 5.34
C PRO A 70 13.93 20.72 6.49
N ALA A 71 13.08 20.88 7.52
CA ALA A 71 13.04 19.96 8.66
C ALA A 71 12.68 18.52 8.26
N ALA A 72 11.73 18.35 7.33
CA ALA A 72 11.37 17.02 6.83
C ALA A 72 12.51 16.40 6.00
N LEU A 73 13.23 17.19 5.22
CA LEU A 73 14.39 16.72 4.46
C LEU A 73 15.53 16.30 5.38
N GLU A 74 15.82 17.08 6.42
CA GLU A 74 16.85 16.77 7.41
C GLU A 74 16.56 15.45 8.13
N GLU A 75 15.32 15.26 8.58
CA GLU A 75 14.92 14.02 9.24
C GLU A 75 14.97 12.81 8.31
N ILE A 76 14.54 12.93 7.05
CA ILE A 76 14.60 11.81 6.10
C ILE A 76 16.05 11.45 5.76
N ARG A 77 16.96 12.43 5.70
CA ARG A 77 18.37 12.17 5.41
C ARG A 77 19.05 11.32 6.48
N SER A 78 18.59 11.36 7.74
CA SER A 78 19.13 10.50 8.79
C SER A 78 18.59 9.07 8.74
N LEU A 79 17.47 8.84 8.04
CA LEU A 79 16.77 7.54 7.99
C LEU A 79 16.94 6.79 6.66
N CYS A 80 17.23 7.51 5.59
CA CYS A 80 17.29 6.99 4.22
C CYS A 80 18.71 7.08 3.64
N ALA A 81 19.06 6.09 2.81
CA ALA A 81 20.30 6.11 2.03
C ALA A 81 20.21 7.02 0.80
N ALA A 82 18.99 7.30 0.32
CA ALA A 82 18.75 8.20 -0.80
C ALA A 82 17.40 8.92 -0.67
N VAL A 83 17.34 10.13 -1.20
CA VAL A 83 16.12 10.93 -1.33
C VAL A 83 16.04 11.51 -2.73
N LEU A 84 14.97 11.19 -3.45
CA LEU A 84 14.64 11.77 -4.76
C LEU A 84 13.35 12.59 -4.60
N VAL A 85 13.40 13.88 -4.88
CA VAL A 85 12.20 14.73 -4.90
C VAL A 85 11.79 14.92 -6.35
N ARG A 86 10.51 14.65 -6.66
CA ARG A 86 9.97 14.61 -8.01
C ARG A 86 8.70 15.43 -8.12
N ARG A 87 8.37 15.86 -9.33
CA ARG A 87 7.01 16.32 -9.67
C ARG A 87 6.02 15.16 -9.56
N ASN A 88 4.78 15.43 -9.15
CA ASN A 88 3.74 14.41 -9.01
C ASN A 88 3.15 13.97 -10.36
N VAL A 89 3.94 13.26 -11.15
CA VAL A 89 3.54 12.77 -12.48
C VAL A 89 3.83 11.28 -12.58
N GLY A 90 2.85 10.50 -13.04
CA GLY A 90 2.93 9.04 -13.08
C GLY A 90 2.77 8.36 -11.71
N TYR A 91 2.51 9.13 -10.65
CA TYR A 91 2.29 8.66 -9.27
C TYR A 91 3.36 7.66 -8.81
N ASP A 92 2.96 6.60 -8.10
CA ASP A 92 3.86 5.64 -7.46
C ASP A 92 4.70 4.87 -8.48
N PHE A 93 4.09 4.39 -9.56
CA PHE A 93 4.82 3.66 -10.60
C PHE A 93 5.84 4.54 -11.32
N GLY A 94 5.52 5.82 -11.55
CA GLY A 94 6.49 6.79 -12.04
C GLY A 94 7.65 6.99 -11.05
N ALA A 95 7.34 7.07 -9.76
CA ALA A 95 8.34 7.23 -8.70
C ALA A 95 9.27 6.02 -8.60
N TRP A 96 8.72 4.81 -8.59
CA TRP A 96 9.50 3.57 -8.58
C TRP A 96 10.34 3.42 -9.84
N ARG A 97 9.78 3.68 -11.03
CA ARG A 97 10.55 3.66 -12.28
C ARG A 97 11.76 4.59 -12.21
N ASP A 98 11.55 5.86 -11.85
CA ASP A 98 12.64 6.85 -11.81
C ASP A 98 13.71 6.47 -10.80
N ALA A 99 13.33 5.90 -9.65
CA ALA A 99 14.29 5.43 -8.66
C ALA A 99 15.03 4.17 -9.11
N LEU A 100 14.36 3.23 -9.76
CA LEU A 100 14.99 2.05 -10.36
C LEU A 100 16.08 2.45 -11.35
N GLU A 101 15.76 3.39 -12.25
CA GLU A 101 16.72 3.94 -13.22
C GLU A 101 17.83 4.74 -12.54
N ARG A 102 17.48 5.66 -11.63
CA ARG A 102 18.45 6.59 -11.03
C ARG A 102 19.45 5.93 -10.09
N LEU A 103 19.06 4.83 -9.45
CA LEU A 103 19.85 4.12 -8.44
C LEU A 103 20.50 2.84 -8.97
N ASP A 104 20.34 2.57 -10.27
CA ASP A 104 20.84 1.40 -10.98
C ASP A 104 20.36 0.09 -10.32
N LEU A 105 19.05 -0.02 -10.08
CA LEU A 105 18.44 -1.19 -9.46
C LEU A 105 17.82 -2.14 -10.51
N PRO A 106 17.96 -3.47 -10.35
CA PRO A 106 18.70 -4.15 -9.29
C PRO A 106 20.22 -4.01 -9.45
N ARG A 107 20.94 -3.98 -8.32
CA ARG A 107 22.39 -4.15 -8.29
C ARG A 107 22.73 -5.64 -8.20
N THR A 108 23.98 -5.99 -8.48
CA THR A 108 24.45 -7.40 -8.45
C THR A 108 24.23 -8.07 -7.10
N ASN A 109 24.27 -7.32 -6.00
CA ASN A 109 24.04 -7.79 -4.64
C ASN A 109 22.60 -7.60 -4.14
N THR A 110 21.64 -7.16 -4.97
CA THR A 110 20.26 -6.94 -4.52
C THR A 110 19.54 -8.29 -4.29
N GLU A 111 19.35 -8.64 -3.02
CA GLU A 111 18.69 -9.87 -2.56
C GLU A 111 17.17 -9.72 -2.48
N ILE A 112 16.68 -8.53 -2.21
CA ILE A 112 15.25 -8.21 -2.12
C ILE A 112 15.04 -6.73 -2.44
N LEU A 113 14.02 -6.46 -3.23
CA LEU A 113 13.52 -5.11 -3.45
C LEU A 113 12.09 -5.00 -2.95
N LEU A 114 11.84 -4.05 -2.06
CA LEU A 114 10.50 -3.64 -1.67
C LEU A 114 10.09 -2.39 -2.43
N LEU A 115 8.92 -2.44 -3.07
CA LEU A 115 8.21 -1.26 -3.58
C LEU A 115 7.06 -0.96 -2.63
N VAL A 116 7.15 0.17 -1.93
CA VAL A 116 6.15 0.56 -0.92
C VAL A 116 5.71 2.00 -1.13
N ASN A 117 4.52 2.36 -0.63
CA ASN A 117 4.04 3.74 -0.62
C ASN A 117 3.42 4.14 0.72
N ASP A 118 3.15 5.43 0.88
CA ASP A 118 2.55 6.04 2.08
C ASP A 118 1.01 6.12 2.06
N SER A 119 0.34 5.25 1.29
CA SER A 119 -1.13 5.19 1.24
C SER A 119 -1.77 4.52 2.46
N VAL A 120 -0.96 4.15 3.45
CA VAL A 120 -1.34 3.40 4.65
C VAL A 120 -0.88 4.09 5.94
N TYR A 121 -1.63 3.89 7.01
CA TYR A 121 -1.20 4.12 8.38
C TYR A 121 -0.57 2.84 8.93
N GLY A 122 0.53 3.00 9.66
CA GLY A 122 1.26 1.92 10.30
C GLY A 122 2.77 2.03 10.02
N PRO A 123 3.55 1.02 10.42
CA PRO A 123 3.11 -0.27 10.93
C PRO A 123 2.49 -0.15 12.33
N LEU A 124 1.26 -0.63 12.47
CA LEU A 124 0.55 -0.78 13.75
C LEU A 124 0.97 -2.07 14.47
N GLN A 125 1.41 -3.06 13.71
CA GLN A 125 1.91 -4.36 14.17
C GLN A 125 3.31 -4.61 13.61
N SER A 126 4.05 -5.58 14.14
CA SER A 126 5.45 -5.81 13.76
C SER A 126 5.62 -6.01 12.24
N ILE A 127 6.40 -5.11 11.62
CA ILE A 127 6.78 -5.26 10.21
C ILE A 127 7.71 -6.46 10.02
N GLU A 128 8.53 -6.80 11.02
CA GLU A 128 9.42 -7.96 10.98
C GLU A 128 8.64 -9.27 10.91
N SER A 129 7.58 -9.41 11.70
CA SER A 129 6.64 -10.55 11.62
C SER A 129 5.94 -10.65 10.26
N THR A 130 5.77 -9.52 9.57
CA THR A 130 5.24 -9.50 8.19
C THR A 130 6.31 -9.95 7.19
N LEU A 131 7.52 -9.44 7.33
CA LEU A 131 8.64 -9.74 6.43
C LEU A 131 9.09 -11.20 6.51
N THR A 132 9.01 -11.83 7.68
CA THR A 132 9.35 -13.25 7.88
C THR A 132 8.39 -14.21 7.17
N GLN A 133 7.18 -13.76 6.80
CA GLN A 133 6.22 -14.55 6.02
C GLN A 133 6.55 -14.55 4.51
N ILE A 134 7.46 -13.69 4.06
CA ILE A 134 7.87 -13.60 2.66
C ILE A 134 8.92 -14.68 2.40
N ASP A 135 8.50 -15.73 1.70
CA ASP A 135 9.36 -16.85 1.31
C ASP A 135 9.49 -16.95 -0.21
N PHE A 136 10.68 -16.65 -0.72
CA PHE A 136 10.97 -16.69 -2.15
C PHE A 136 11.09 -18.11 -2.74
N SER A 137 11.07 -19.16 -1.90
CA SER A 137 10.91 -20.54 -2.36
C SER A 137 9.48 -20.82 -2.85
N LEU A 138 8.49 -20.14 -2.27
CA LEU A 138 7.07 -20.36 -2.51
C LEU A 138 6.48 -19.45 -3.60
N ALA A 139 6.98 -18.22 -3.72
CA ALA A 139 6.59 -17.28 -4.76
C ALA A 139 7.71 -16.30 -5.08
N ASP A 140 7.67 -15.70 -6.26
CA ASP A 140 8.73 -14.81 -6.75
C ASP A 140 8.40 -13.33 -6.50
N VAL A 141 7.11 -13.04 -6.28
CA VAL A 141 6.56 -11.72 -5.97
C VAL A 141 5.55 -11.86 -4.85
N TRP A 142 5.68 -11.01 -3.83
CA TRP A 142 4.75 -10.98 -2.71
C TRP A 142 4.08 -9.62 -2.59
N GLY A 143 2.77 -9.60 -2.41
CA GLY A 143 2.04 -8.46 -1.86
C GLY A 143 1.62 -8.78 -0.44
N LEU A 144 1.23 -7.79 0.36
CA LEU A 144 0.60 -8.11 1.65
C LEU A 144 -0.83 -8.61 1.45
N THR A 145 -1.51 -8.09 0.43
CA THR A 145 -2.87 -8.48 0.05
C THR A 145 -2.97 -8.58 -1.47
N GLU A 146 -4.00 -9.26 -1.94
CA GLU A 146 -4.35 -9.42 -3.35
C GLU A 146 -5.79 -9.01 -3.58
N SER A 147 -6.10 -8.58 -4.79
CA SER A 147 -7.45 -8.22 -5.20
C SER A 147 -7.83 -9.01 -6.46
N TRP A 148 -9.10 -9.38 -6.51
CA TRP A 148 -9.74 -10.02 -7.66
C TRP A 148 -10.62 -9.04 -8.43
N GLN A 149 -10.62 -7.75 -8.06
CA GLN A 149 -11.32 -6.70 -8.79
C GLN A 149 -10.67 -6.50 -10.16
N SER A 150 -11.48 -6.45 -11.22
CA SER A 150 -11.06 -6.49 -12.63
C SER A 150 -10.35 -7.80 -13.03
N ARG A 151 -9.14 -8.02 -12.53
CA ARG A 151 -8.34 -9.26 -12.70
C ARG A 151 -7.51 -9.47 -11.44
N TYR A 152 -7.07 -10.70 -11.20
CA TYR A 152 -6.15 -10.99 -10.11
C TYR A 152 -4.94 -10.05 -10.10
N HIS A 153 -4.61 -9.46 -8.95
CA HIS A 153 -3.38 -8.69 -8.78
C HIS A 153 -2.99 -8.54 -7.32
N LEU A 154 -1.70 -8.35 -7.07
CA LEU A 154 -1.19 -7.93 -5.77
C LEU A 154 -1.43 -6.43 -5.57
N GLN A 155 -1.85 -6.03 -4.38
CA GLN A 155 -2.06 -4.60 -4.10
C GLN A 155 -0.72 -3.87 -3.93
N SER A 156 -0.50 -2.79 -4.67
CA SER A 156 0.86 -2.25 -4.87
C SER A 156 1.38 -1.34 -3.74
N PHE A 157 0.66 -1.17 -2.64
CA PHE A 157 1.16 -0.37 -1.51
C PHE A 157 2.34 -1.05 -0.78
N PHE A 158 2.51 -2.36 -1.00
CA PHE A 158 3.66 -3.13 -0.56
C PHE A 158 3.85 -4.31 -1.52
N LEU A 159 4.98 -4.34 -2.21
CA LEU A 159 5.40 -5.45 -3.05
C LEU A 159 6.83 -5.84 -2.70
N ALA A 160 7.10 -7.13 -2.51
CA ALA A 160 8.44 -7.68 -2.37
C ALA A 160 8.81 -8.49 -3.60
N ILE A 161 9.97 -8.18 -4.18
CA ILE A 161 10.40 -8.68 -5.48
C ILE A 161 11.67 -9.51 -5.32
N ALA A 162 11.66 -10.76 -5.79
CA ALA A 162 12.81 -11.63 -5.77
C ALA A 162 13.88 -11.22 -6.82
N PRO A 163 15.17 -11.56 -6.61
CA PRO A 163 16.24 -11.27 -7.56
C PRO A 163 15.99 -11.80 -8.98
N ARG A 164 15.45 -13.02 -9.08
CA ARG A 164 15.09 -13.64 -10.37
C ARG A 164 14.07 -12.83 -11.17
N VAL A 165 13.15 -12.13 -10.49
CA VAL A 165 12.17 -11.26 -11.15
C VAL A 165 12.86 -10.01 -11.64
N MET A 166 13.65 -9.35 -10.79
CA MET A 166 14.34 -8.11 -11.14
C MET A 166 15.34 -8.28 -12.29
N GLY A 167 15.98 -9.45 -12.39
CA GLY A 167 16.89 -9.79 -13.50
C GLY A 167 16.20 -10.18 -14.81
N SER A 168 14.87 -10.30 -14.82
CA SER A 168 14.13 -10.85 -15.97
C SER A 168 13.87 -9.82 -17.08
N PRO A 169 13.71 -10.27 -18.35
CA PRO A 169 13.24 -9.40 -19.43
C PRO A 169 11.86 -8.79 -19.16
N ALA A 170 10.95 -9.55 -18.55
CA ALA A 170 9.60 -9.10 -18.24
C ALA A 170 9.60 -7.89 -17.29
N TRP A 171 10.42 -7.93 -16.25
CA TRP A 171 10.61 -6.80 -15.32
C TRP A 171 11.15 -5.58 -16.05
N ARG A 172 12.25 -5.72 -16.78
CA ARG A 172 12.87 -4.62 -17.52
C ARG A 172 11.89 -3.99 -18.52
N GLN A 173 11.19 -4.82 -19.30
CA GLN A 173 10.24 -4.36 -20.30
C GLN A 173 9.04 -3.65 -19.66
N PHE A 174 8.54 -4.13 -18.51
CA PHE A 174 7.47 -3.44 -17.79
C PHE A 174 7.89 -2.01 -17.43
N TRP A 175 9.01 -1.84 -16.73
CA TRP A 175 9.46 -0.53 -16.24
C TRP A 175 9.86 0.43 -17.37
N MET A 176 10.48 -0.05 -18.46
CA MET A 176 10.75 0.79 -19.64
C MET A 176 9.48 1.34 -20.31
N ASN A 177 8.36 0.64 -20.13
CA ASN A 177 7.05 1.04 -20.67
C ASN A 177 6.19 1.83 -19.68
N VAL A 178 6.61 1.99 -18.43
CA VAL A 178 5.94 2.89 -17.49
C VAL A 178 6.11 4.32 -17.99
N ARG A 179 4.98 4.93 -18.35
CA ARG A 179 4.88 6.31 -18.83
C ARG A 179 4.41 7.27 -17.73
N PRO A 180 4.89 8.52 -17.73
CA PRO A 180 4.47 9.55 -16.80
C PRO A 180 3.12 10.13 -17.28
N VAL A 181 2.02 9.41 -17.00
CA VAL A 181 0.67 9.88 -17.34
C VAL A 181 0.01 10.57 -16.14
N PRO A 182 -0.82 11.60 -16.36
CA PRO A 182 -1.53 12.31 -15.28
C PRO A 182 -2.80 11.60 -14.80
N SER A 183 -3.26 10.53 -15.47
CA SER A 183 -4.53 9.86 -15.15
C SER A 183 -4.37 8.74 -14.12
N LYS A 184 -4.94 8.92 -12.92
CA LYS A 184 -4.91 7.93 -11.82
C LYS A 184 -5.62 6.62 -12.17
N LEU A 185 -6.79 6.66 -12.80
CA LEU A 185 -7.54 5.45 -13.19
C LEU A 185 -6.76 4.62 -14.23
N TRP A 186 -6.10 5.31 -15.17
CA TRP A 186 -5.26 4.64 -16.17
C TRP A 186 -4.04 3.99 -15.52
N VAL A 187 -3.43 4.65 -14.52
CA VAL A 187 -2.28 4.13 -13.75
C VAL A 187 -2.64 2.86 -12.99
N ILE A 188 -3.80 2.82 -12.31
CA ILE A 188 -4.22 1.63 -11.55
C ILE A 188 -4.43 0.43 -12.49
N ASP A 189 -5.24 0.60 -13.53
CA ASP A 189 -5.57 -0.49 -14.46
C ASP A 189 -4.34 -1.00 -15.24
N ARG A 190 -3.48 -0.09 -15.72
CA ARG A 190 -2.30 -0.48 -16.52
C ARG A 190 -1.11 -0.94 -15.72
N TYR A 191 -0.94 -0.46 -14.48
CA TYR A 191 0.30 -0.71 -13.75
C TYR A 191 0.12 -1.62 -12.55
N GLU A 192 -0.88 -1.41 -11.69
CA GLU A 192 -1.08 -2.28 -10.52
C GLU A 192 -1.57 -3.66 -10.96
N VAL A 193 -2.65 -3.69 -11.74
CA VAL A 193 -3.13 -4.94 -12.36
C VAL A 193 -2.11 -5.43 -13.39
N GLY A 194 -1.60 -4.52 -14.23
CA GLY A 194 -0.69 -4.87 -15.31
C GLY A 194 0.63 -5.50 -14.85
N LEU A 195 1.25 -5.02 -13.76
CA LEU A 195 2.50 -5.59 -13.24
C LEU A 195 2.29 -7.05 -12.84
N SER A 196 1.25 -7.33 -12.05
CA SER A 196 0.93 -8.69 -11.63
C SER A 196 0.67 -9.60 -12.84
N GLN A 197 -0.09 -9.12 -13.83
CA GLN A 197 -0.41 -9.90 -15.03
C GLN A 197 0.80 -10.15 -15.92
N VAL A 198 1.69 -9.17 -16.12
CA VAL A 198 2.93 -9.35 -16.90
C VAL A 198 3.83 -10.39 -16.24
N LEU A 199 3.96 -10.34 -14.92
CA LEU A 199 4.82 -11.29 -14.19
C LEU A 199 4.24 -12.71 -14.19
N LEU A 200 2.92 -12.86 -14.02
CA LEU A 200 2.24 -14.16 -14.15
C LEU A 200 2.38 -14.74 -15.56
N GLN A 201 2.22 -13.92 -16.59
CA GLN A 201 2.41 -14.34 -17.99
C GLN A 201 3.85 -14.76 -18.30
N ALA A 202 4.83 -14.15 -17.61
CA ALA A 202 6.23 -14.54 -17.68
C ALA A 202 6.57 -15.79 -16.85
N GLY A 203 5.58 -16.44 -16.22
CA GLY A 203 5.74 -17.67 -15.44
C GLY A 203 6.21 -17.46 -13.99
N PHE A 204 6.20 -16.23 -13.48
CA PHE A 204 6.49 -15.97 -12.07
C PHE A 204 5.27 -16.27 -11.18
N ARG A 205 5.54 -16.71 -9.96
CA ARG A 205 4.52 -16.96 -8.94
C ARG A 205 4.30 -15.70 -8.11
N CYS A 206 3.04 -15.28 -7.98
CA CYS A 206 2.62 -14.16 -7.14
C CYS A 206 1.83 -14.70 -5.93
N ARG A 207 2.07 -14.19 -4.73
CA ARG A 207 1.32 -14.53 -3.52
C ARG A 207 1.04 -13.32 -2.64
N ALA A 208 -0.08 -13.37 -1.91
CA ALA A 208 -0.36 -12.46 -0.82
C ALA A 208 0.01 -13.09 0.53
N VAL A 209 0.53 -12.29 1.46
CA VAL A 209 0.75 -12.71 2.86
C VAL A 209 -0.58 -13.00 3.55
N TRP A 210 -1.60 -12.17 3.31
CA TRP A 210 -2.99 -12.42 3.72
C TRP A 210 -3.87 -12.64 2.48
N PRO A 211 -4.01 -13.89 1.99
CA PRO A 211 -4.83 -14.22 0.84
C PRO A 211 -6.31 -13.88 1.06
N TYR A 212 -6.97 -13.41 0.00
CA TYR A 212 -8.38 -13.00 0.05
C TYR A 212 -9.30 -14.14 0.52
N SER A 213 -9.04 -15.36 0.03
CA SER A 213 -9.82 -16.56 0.38
C SER A 213 -9.76 -16.89 1.87
N HIS A 214 -8.62 -16.65 2.52
CA HIS A 214 -8.46 -16.88 3.95
C HIS A 214 -9.15 -15.79 4.79
N LEU A 215 -9.10 -14.53 4.35
CA LEU A 215 -9.74 -13.43 5.08
C LEU A 215 -11.27 -13.54 5.11
N ILE A 216 -11.90 -14.01 4.04
CA ILE A 216 -13.36 -14.22 4.01
C ILE A 216 -13.80 -15.23 5.07
N THR A 217 -13.01 -16.29 5.31
CA THR A 217 -13.40 -17.33 6.28
C THR A 217 -13.29 -16.85 7.74
N GLN A 218 -12.70 -15.68 7.97
CA GLN A 218 -12.54 -15.06 9.30
C GLN A 218 -13.66 -14.07 9.65
N VAL A 219 -14.68 -13.93 8.81
CA VAL A 219 -15.88 -13.17 9.19
C VAL A 219 -16.56 -13.84 10.37
N ASP A 220 -16.80 -13.09 11.44
CA ASP A 220 -17.38 -13.59 12.68
C ASP A 220 -18.77 -14.21 12.42
N PRO A 221 -18.95 -15.53 12.62
CA PRO A 221 -20.22 -16.19 12.36
C PRO A 221 -21.37 -15.66 13.24
N SER A 222 -21.07 -15.11 14.42
CA SER A 222 -22.09 -14.56 15.33
C SER A 222 -22.73 -13.27 14.81
N LEU A 223 -22.05 -12.56 13.91
CA LEU A 223 -22.58 -11.37 13.24
C LEU A 223 -23.50 -11.70 12.06
N LEU A 224 -23.55 -12.96 11.65
CA LEU A 224 -24.30 -13.42 10.48
C LEU A 224 -25.74 -13.78 10.86
N VAL A 225 -26.63 -12.79 10.83
CA VAL A 225 -28.06 -12.97 11.11
C VAL A 225 -28.75 -13.78 10.01
N LYS A 226 -29.65 -14.71 10.35
CA LYS A 226 -30.56 -15.37 9.39
C LYS A 226 -31.82 -14.53 9.20
N GLU A 227 -32.45 -14.57 8.03
CA GLU A 227 -33.64 -13.75 7.75
C GLU A 227 -34.80 -13.94 8.74
N ARG A 228 -34.88 -15.11 9.39
CA ARG A 228 -35.90 -15.44 10.40
C ARG A 228 -35.68 -14.75 11.76
N ASP A 229 -34.47 -14.28 12.04
CA ASP A 229 -34.10 -13.67 13.33
C ASP A 229 -34.23 -12.12 13.29
N LYS A 230 -34.63 -11.55 12.16
CA LYS A 230 -34.76 -10.09 11.94
C LYS A 230 -35.81 -9.43 12.86
N GLN A 231 -36.79 -10.19 13.36
CA GLN A 231 -37.87 -9.67 14.20
C GLN A 231 -37.53 -9.63 15.70
N GLU A 232 -36.47 -10.30 16.16
CA GLU A 232 -36.14 -10.41 17.59
C GLU A 232 -34.88 -9.66 18.04
N LEU A 233 -34.08 -9.09 17.12
CA LEU A 233 -32.80 -8.47 17.47
C LEU A 233 -32.69 -7.03 16.95
N ILE A 234 -33.49 -6.12 17.50
CA ILE A 234 -33.09 -4.72 17.56
C ILE A 234 -32.03 -4.64 18.66
N SER A 235 -30.75 -4.57 18.26
CA SER A 235 -29.69 -4.21 19.20
C SER A 235 -29.95 -2.79 19.68
N THR A 236 -29.86 -2.51 20.98
CA THR A 236 -29.82 -1.12 21.47
C THR A 236 -28.52 -0.42 21.08
N ASP A 237 -27.51 -1.17 20.63
CA ASP A 237 -26.22 -0.67 20.18
C ASP A 237 -26.15 -0.63 18.64
N GLN A 238 -26.12 0.59 18.09
CA GLN A 238 -26.00 0.87 16.67
C GLN A 238 -24.69 0.35 16.06
N LEU A 239 -23.60 0.26 16.83
CA LEU A 239 -22.32 -0.25 16.35
C LEU A 239 -22.42 -1.73 16.00
N ILE A 240 -23.11 -2.51 16.84
CA ILE A 240 -23.36 -3.93 16.56
C ILE A 240 -24.17 -4.10 15.27
N ASP A 241 -25.13 -3.23 15.00
CA ASP A 241 -25.92 -3.29 13.78
C ASP A 241 -25.09 -2.95 12.53
N PHE A 242 -24.19 -1.96 12.61
CA PHE A 242 -23.24 -1.68 11.51
C PHE A 242 -22.30 -2.88 11.24
N ARG A 243 -21.79 -3.52 12.31
CA ARG A 243 -20.98 -4.74 12.20
C ARG A 243 -21.75 -5.87 11.52
N ARG A 244 -22.99 -6.12 11.92
CA ARG A 244 -23.87 -7.14 11.31
C ARG A 244 -24.17 -6.81 9.84
N ALA A 245 -24.49 -5.57 9.53
CA ALA A 245 -24.77 -5.13 8.16
C ALA A 245 -23.56 -5.35 7.25
N HIS A 246 -22.36 -4.97 7.70
CA HIS A 246 -21.13 -5.16 6.96
C HIS A 246 -20.75 -6.64 6.80
N ALA A 247 -20.86 -7.44 7.86
CA ALA A 247 -20.63 -8.89 7.80
C ALA A 247 -21.58 -9.58 6.79
N ASN A 248 -22.85 -9.19 6.77
CA ASN A 248 -23.83 -9.67 5.80
C ASN A 248 -23.48 -9.25 4.37
N ARG A 249 -23.02 -8.02 4.15
CA ARG A 249 -22.52 -7.55 2.84
C ARG A 249 -21.34 -8.40 2.36
N ILE A 250 -20.36 -8.67 3.23
CA ILE A 250 -19.20 -9.53 2.88
C ILE A 250 -19.69 -10.92 2.46
N ARG A 251 -20.56 -11.54 3.27
CA ARG A 251 -21.14 -12.87 2.98
C ARG A 251 -21.90 -12.88 1.65
N ALA A 252 -22.73 -11.87 1.40
CA ALA A 252 -23.50 -11.76 0.16
C ALA A 252 -22.58 -11.63 -1.06
N ALA A 253 -21.54 -10.79 -0.98
CA ALA A 253 -20.55 -10.64 -2.04
C ALA A 253 -19.79 -11.95 -2.29
N ALA A 254 -19.35 -12.65 -1.25
CA ALA A 254 -18.69 -13.94 -1.37
C ALA A 254 -19.61 -15.00 -2.03
N ALA A 255 -20.88 -15.08 -1.63
CA ALA A 255 -21.86 -15.98 -2.22
C ALA A 255 -22.15 -15.66 -3.69
N ALA A 256 -22.21 -14.38 -4.04
CA ALA A 256 -22.40 -13.89 -5.41
C ALA A 256 -21.10 -13.89 -6.24
N ARG A 257 -19.96 -14.31 -5.67
CA ARG A 257 -18.63 -14.23 -6.30
C ARG A 257 -18.26 -12.83 -6.79
N ILE A 258 -18.70 -11.80 -6.07
CA ILE A 258 -18.36 -10.41 -6.32
C ILE A 258 -17.06 -10.09 -5.56
N PRO A 259 -15.98 -9.72 -6.24
CA PRO A 259 -14.70 -9.46 -5.58
C PRO A 259 -14.75 -8.19 -4.72
N LEU A 260 -14.34 -8.31 -3.47
CA LEU A 260 -14.17 -7.20 -2.54
C LEU A 260 -12.71 -6.73 -2.51
N ASN A 261 -12.48 -5.49 -2.06
CA ASN A 261 -11.13 -5.01 -1.81
C ASN A 261 -10.74 -5.39 -0.37
N PRO A 262 -9.76 -6.29 -0.14
CA PRO A 262 -9.45 -6.75 1.21
C PRO A 262 -9.09 -5.62 2.17
N THR A 263 -8.28 -4.65 1.73
CA THR A 263 -7.84 -3.52 2.57
C THR A 263 -8.94 -2.49 2.87
N SER A 264 -10.11 -2.62 2.24
CA SER A 264 -11.30 -1.80 2.50
C SER A 264 -12.37 -2.63 3.22
N ASP A 265 -12.89 -3.67 2.57
CA ASP A 265 -14.02 -4.45 3.06
C ASP A 265 -13.63 -5.46 4.15
N LEU A 266 -12.37 -5.91 4.23
CA LEU A 266 -11.90 -6.91 5.20
C LEU A 266 -10.86 -6.32 6.17
N TRP A 267 -10.87 -5.00 6.37
CA TRP A 267 -9.90 -4.27 7.21
C TRP A 267 -9.82 -4.83 8.64
N ARG A 268 -10.96 -5.22 9.21
CA ARG A 268 -11.04 -5.79 10.57
C ARG A 268 -10.41 -7.17 10.64
N GLN A 269 -10.73 -8.03 9.68
CA GLN A 269 -10.15 -9.38 9.57
C GLN A 269 -8.64 -9.27 9.39
N LEU A 270 -8.19 -8.35 8.54
CA LEU A 270 -6.76 -8.05 8.35
C LEU A 270 -6.07 -7.69 9.67
N LEU A 271 -6.57 -6.69 10.41
CA LEU A 271 -5.97 -6.30 11.68
C LEU A 271 -5.93 -7.45 12.69
N LYS A 272 -7.04 -8.19 12.83
CA LYS A 272 -7.12 -9.37 13.71
C LYS A 272 -6.15 -10.49 13.30
N ALA A 273 -5.84 -10.60 12.01
CA ALA A 273 -4.89 -11.57 11.46
C ALA A 273 -3.42 -11.13 11.52
N GLY A 274 -3.10 -10.00 12.16
CA GLY A 274 -1.72 -9.52 12.28
C GLY A 274 -1.28 -8.54 11.18
N PHE A 275 -2.19 -8.09 10.31
CA PHE A 275 -1.85 -7.15 9.24
C PHE A 275 -1.41 -5.79 9.82
N PRO A 276 -0.24 -5.26 9.41
CA PRO A 276 0.36 -4.11 10.10
C PRO A 276 -0.22 -2.76 9.68
N PHE A 277 -1.21 -2.68 8.79
CA PHE A 277 -1.62 -1.41 8.21
C PHE A 277 -3.12 -1.14 8.25
N LEU A 278 -3.50 0.14 8.15
CA LEU A 278 -4.84 0.60 7.80
C LEU A 278 -4.76 1.53 6.60
N LYS A 279 -5.67 1.41 5.63
CA LYS A 279 -5.68 2.31 4.47
C LYS A 279 -6.08 3.72 4.89
N ARG A 280 -5.30 4.72 4.48
CA ARG A 280 -5.58 6.13 4.83
C ARG A 280 -6.88 6.63 4.23
N GLU A 281 -7.13 6.27 2.97
CA GLU A 281 -8.35 6.64 2.25
C GLU A 281 -9.60 6.00 2.88
N LEU A 282 -9.47 4.81 3.45
CA LEU A 282 -10.57 4.13 4.14
C LEU A 282 -11.03 4.95 5.35
N LEU A 283 -10.11 5.47 6.17
CA LEU A 283 -10.46 6.31 7.32
C LEU A 283 -10.85 7.75 6.94
N ARG A 284 -10.25 8.32 5.89
CA ARG A 284 -10.44 9.73 5.53
C ARG A 284 -11.68 9.98 4.68
N ASP A 285 -11.94 9.09 3.73
CA ASP A 285 -12.91 9.29 2.67
C ASP A 285 -13.96 8.17 2.59
N ASN A 286 -13.63 6.96 3.04
CA ASN A 286 -14.48 5.77 2.99
C ASN A 286 -15.22 5.59 1.65
N PRO A 287 -14.50 5.53 0.52
CA PRO A 287 -15.12 5.61 -0.81
C PRO A 287 -16.07 4.44 -1.11
N SER A 288 -15.89 3.30 -0.45
CA SER A 288 -16.70 2.10 -0.62
C SER A 288 -17.90 2.01 0.34
N GLY A 289 -18.06 2.99 1.24
CA GLY A 289 -19.13 2.98 2.24
C GLY A 289 -19.05 1.80 3.20
N VAL A 290 -17.83 1.44 3.64
CA VAL A 290 -17.60 0.39 4.65
C VAL A 290 -18.26 0.84 5.94
N LEU A 291 -19.30 0.13 6.38
CA LEU A 291 -20.17 0.59 7.46
C LEU A 291 -19.51 0.48 8.83
N ASP A 292 -18.76 -0.60 9.06
CA ASP A 292 -18.17 -0.89 10.36
C ASP A 292 -16.85 -0.17 10.61
N ILE A 293 -16.35 0.62 9.65
CA ILE A 293 -15.09 1.35 9.79
C ILE A 293 -15.13 2.41 10.89
N SER A 294 -16.32 2.87 11.29
CA SER A 294 -16.49 3.74 12.45
C SER A 294 -15.89 3.15 13.74
N ASP A 295 -15.79 1.82 13.81
CA ASP A 295 -15.19 1.10 14.94
C ASP A 295 -13.67 1.03 14.92
N TRP A 296 -12.97 1.62 13.93
CA TRP A 296 -11.52 1.45 13.79
C TRP A 296 -10.77 1.72 15.09
N ARG A 297 -11.17 2.76 15.84
CA ARG A 297 -10.55 3.13 17.12
C ARG A 297 -10.73 2.06 18.19
N LEU A 298 -11.94 1.49 18.29
CA LEU A 298 -12.26 0.41 19.21
C LEU A 298 -11.48 -0.86 18.87
N VAL A 299 -11.34 -1.19 17.59
CA VAL A 299 -10.54 -2.36 17.16
C VAL A 299 -9.07 -2.18 17.50
N LEU A 300 -8.52 -0.97 17.35
CA LEU A 300 -7.14 -0.71 17.79
C LEU A 300 -7.00 -0.83 19.31
N ASP A 301 -7.96 -0.35 20.11
CA ASP A 301 -7.96 -0.55 21.57
C ASP A 301 -8.02 -2.03 21.96
N GLU A 302 -8.94 -2.79 21.36
CA GLU A 302 -9.10 -4.24 21.56
C GLU A 302 -7.78 -4.99 21.30
N LEU A 303 -7.07 -4.59 20.24
CA LEU A 303 -5.78 -5.17 19.84
C LEU A 303 -4.57 -4.51 20.53
N ARG A 304 -4.78 -3.51 21.39
CA ARG A 304 -3.74 -2.73 22.08
C ARG A 304 -2.72 -2.08 21.12
N LEU A 305 -3.21 -1.54 20.01
CA LEU A 305 -2.41 -0.89 18.97
C LEU A 305 -2.48 0.63 19.12
N ASP A 306 -1.34 1.31 18.92
CA ASP A 306 -1.27 2.77 19.04
C ASP A 306 -1.98 3.49 17.88
N ALA A 307 -2.98 4.31 18.22
CA ALA A 307 -3.75 5.11 17.29
C ALA A 307 -3.24 6.55 17.14
N SER A 308 -2.27 6.98 17.95
CA SER A 308 -1.87 8.39 18.11
C SER A 308 -1.51 9.08 16.79
N ALA A 309 -0.69 8.44 15.96
CA ALA A 309 -0.25 8.98 14.67
C ALA A 309 -1.39 9.06 13.64
N ILE A 310 -2.38 8.16 13.74
CA ILE A 310 -3.60 8.17 12.91
C ILE A 310 -4.48 9.35 13.31
N GLU A 311 -4.78 9.49 14.60
CA GLU A 311 -5.61 10.57 15.14
C GLU A 311 -5.01 11.94 14.80
N ALA A 312 -3.69 12.09 14.95
CA ALA A 312 -3.00 13.33 14.61
C ALA A 312 -3.10 13.71 13.13
N ASP A 313 -3.07 12.75 12.19
CA ASP A 313 -3.24 13.04 10.76
C ASP A 313 -4.73 13.34 10.43
N LEU A 314 -5.67 12.58 11.02
CA LEU A 314 -7.10 12.77 10.80
C LEU A 314 -7.61 14.12 11.33
N GLN A 315 -7.19 14.52 12.54
CA GLN A 315 -7.54 15.83 13.11
C GLN A 315 -7.11 16.98 12.19
N ARG A 316 -5.93 16.88 11.56
CA ARG A 316 -5.45 17.87 10.60
C ARG A 316 -6.26 17.86 9.30
N ALA A 317 -6.57 16.67 8.78
CA ALA A 317 -7.37 16.53 7.57
C ALA A 317 -8.77 17.15 7.74
N LEU A 318 -9.37 16.99 8.92
CA LEU A 318 -10.68 17.57 9.27
C LEU A 318 -10.61 19.08 9.50
N ARG A 319 -9.59 19.60 10.18
CA ARG A 319 -9.40 21.06 10.33
C ARG A 319 -9.29 21.80 9.01
N ASN A 320 -8.69 21.17 7.99
CA ASN A 320 -8.59 21.75 6.65
C ASN A 320 -9.89 21.64 5.82
N ARG A 321 -10.94 20.98 6.36
CA ARG A 321 -12.28 20.86 5.76
C ARG A 321 -13.32 21.74 6.47
N SER A 322 -12.99 22.32 7.61
CA SER A 322 -13.83 23.33 8.27
C SER A 322 -13.73 24.67 7.53
N PRO A 323 -14.86 25.34 7.24
CA PRO A 323 -14.89 26.59 6.48
C PRO A 323 -14.17 27.75 7.18
#